data_AF-A0A3C1T5V4-F1
#
_entry.id   AF-A0A3C1T5V4-F1
#
_cell.length_a   1.000
_cell.length_b   1.000
_cell.length_c   1.000
_cell.angle_alpha   90.00
_cell.angle_beta   90.00
_cell.angle_gamma   90.00
#
_symmetry.space_group_name_H-M   'P 1'
#
loop_
_entity.id
_entity.type
_entity.pdbx_description
1 polymer ?
#
loop_
_entity_poly.entity_id
_entity_poly.type
_entity_poly.pdbx_seq_one_letter_code
_entity_poly.pdbx_strand_id
1 'polypeptide(L)'
;NLFNTTSIGIDATCTGSDMVRIGNIFVGSIGGYQNWTNISDGRFKENVKENVPGLSFIKQLRPVTYQLNREKINEMNGVTERRKQTAAEMGTMPAFLTGDKYSDITTGFIAQEVEAAAQKAGFNFSGVDKPKNDKDFYGLRYAEFVVPLVKGMQEQQAIIEDQKKELQFQKQRIDELEKMMKEMKRNGSR
;
A
#
# COMPACT_ATOMS: atom_id res chain seq x y z
N ASN A 1 -13.92 19.91 -19.43
CA ASN A 1 -13.38 18.88 -20.35
C ASN A 1 -12.21 18.17 -19.70
N LEU A 2 -12.19 16.84 -19.74
CA LEU A 2 -11.03 16.03 -19.33
C LEU A 2 -10.03 15.94 -20.48
N PHE A 3 -8.74 15.85 -20.20
CA PHE A 3 -7.69 15.68 -21.21
C PHE A 3 -6.73 14.55 -20.81
N ASN A 4 -6.08 13.95 -21.82
CA ASN A 4 -5.16 12.83 -21.62
C ASN A 4 -5.78 11.67 -20.80
N THR A 5 -6.93 11.18 -21.28
CA THR A 5 -7.68 10.11 -20.62
C THR A 5 -7.88 8.92 -21.55
N THR A 6 -7.72 7.71 -21.03
CA THR A 6 -8.05 6.47 -21.73
C THR A 6 -8.96 5.63 -20.83
N SER A 7 -10.14 5.27 -21.31
CA SER A 7 -11.07 4.38 -20.60
C SER A 7 -11.32 3.13 -21.45
N ILE A 8 -11.03 1.95 -20.90
CA ILE A 8 -11.19 0.66 -21.60
C ILE A 8 -12.14 -0.24 -20.80
N GLY A 9 -13.22 -0.66 -21.44
CA GLY A 9 -14.26 -1.52 -20.86
C GLY A 9 -15.60 -0.82 -20.68
N ILE A 10 -16.66 -1.62 -20.50
CA ILE A 10 -18.01 -1.12 -20.22
C ILE A 10 -17.97 -0.29 -18.93
N ASP A 11 -18.49 0.94 -18.96
CA ASP A 11 -18.56 1.85 -17.81
C ASP A 11 -17.23 2.26 -17.15
N ALA A 12 -16.10 1.95 -17.82
CA ALA A 12 -14.82 2.53 -17.43
C ALA A 12 -14.93 4.05 -17.47
N THR A 13 -14.58 4.70 -16.35
CA THR A 13 -14.79 6.13 -16.16
C THR A 13 -13.51 6.77 -15.63
N CYS A 14 -12.98 7.74 -16.40
CA CYS A 14 -11.98 8.67 -15.91
C CYS A 14 -12.70 9.83 -15.21
N THR A 15 -12.36 10.05 -13.94
CA THR A 15 -12.91 11.10 -13.06
C THR A 15 -12.07 12.38 -13.09
N GLY A 16 -10.91 12.36 -13.74
CA GLY A 16 -9.98 13.46 -13.89
C GLY A 16 -9.09 13.32 -15.12
N SER A 17 -8.29 14.35 -15.39
CA SER A 17 -7.26 14.33 -16.45
C SER A 17 -6.04 13.50 -16.05
N ASP A 18 -5.26 13.08 -17.06
CA ASP A 18 -4.04 12.29 -16.91
C ASP A 18 -4.28 10.95 -16.22
N MET A 19 -5.29 10.22 -16.71
CA MET A 19 -5.75 8.97 -16.11
C MET A 19 -6.06 7.92 -17.18
N VAL A 20 -5.60 6.70 -16.93
CA VAL A 20 -6.05 5.51 -17.65
C VAL A 20 -6.89 4.66 -16.69
N ARG A 21 -8.12 4.33 -17.10
CA ARG A 21 -9.00 3.41 -16.36
C ARG A 21 -9.26 2.17 -17.20
N ILE A 22 -8.90 1.01 -16.67
CA ILE A 22 -9.14 -0.29 -17.31
C ILE A 22 -10.13 -1.06 -16.43
N GLY A 23 -11.30 -1.34 -16.99
CA GLY A 23 -12.36 -2.07 -16.30
C GLY A 23 -13.32 -1.21 -15.49
N ASN A 24 -14.17 -1.91 -14.72
CA ASN A 24 -15.22 -1.35 -13.87
C ASN A 24 -15.31 -2.14 -12.56
N ILE A 25 -16.29 -1.79 -11.72
CA ILE A 25 -16.53 -2.37 -10.39
C ILE A 25 -16.84 -3.89 -10.35
N PHE A 26 -17.09 -4.53 -11.50
CA PHE A 26 -17.36 -5.96 -11.64
C PHE A 26 -16.23 -6.73 -12.32
N VAL A 27 -15.15 -6.06 -12.74
CA VAL A 27 -13.99 -6.75 -13.32
C VAL A 27 -13.30 -7.59 -12.26
N GLY A 28 -13.30 -8.91 -12.45
CA GLY A 28 -12.69 -9.87 -11.52
C GLY A 28 -11.24 -10.23 -11.84
N SER A 29 -10.73 -9.90 -13.04
CA SER A 29 -9.35 -10.18 -13.44
C SER A 29 -8.88 -9.19 -14.51
N ILE A 30 -7.65 -8.70 -14.34
CA ILE A 30 -6.89 -7.94 -15.34
C ILE A 30 -5.57 -8.69 -15.48
N GLY A 31 -5.27 -9.18 -16.69
CA GLY A 31 -4.19 -10.13 -16.89
C GLY A 31 -3.29 -9.80 -18.08
N GLY A 32 -2.11 -10.40 -18.03
CA GLY A 32 -1.09 -10.43 -19.07
C GLY A 32 0.00 -11.43 -18.66
N TYR A 33 0.86 -11.82 -19.58
CA TYR A 33 1.95 -12.76 -19.27
C TYR A 33 3.10 -12.12 -18.46
N GLN A 34 3.10 -10.79 -18.30
CA GLN A 34 4.10 -10.01 -17.58
C GLN A 34 3.44 -8.92 -16.73
N ASN A 35 4.14 -8.49 -15.68
CA ASN A 35 3.72 -7.38 -14.83
C ASN A 35 3.80 -6.02 -15.55
N TRP A 36 3.12 -5.01 -14.98
CA TRP A 36 3.20 -3.63 -15.47
C TRP A 36 4.61 -3.07 -15.31
N THR A 37 5.23 -2.71 -16.44
CA THR A 37 6.60 -2.17 -16.46
C THR A 37 6.58 -0.65 -16.42
N ASN A 38 7.32 -0.06 -15.48
CA ASN A 38 7.56 1.38 -15.40
C ASN A 38 8.97 1.71 -15.88
N ILE A 39 9.15 2.91 -16.46
CA ILE A 39 10.48 3.45 -16.77
C ILE A 39 11.22 3.66 -15.46
N SER A 40 12.40 3.04 -15.31
CA SER A 40 13.20 3.07 -14.08
C SER A 40 14.70 3.22 -14.34
N ASP A 41 15.07 3.58 -15.57
CA ASP A 41 16.47 3.75 -16.01
C ASP A 41 17.15 4.89 -15.25
N GLY A 42 18.35 4.63 -14.73
CA GLY A 42 19.12 5.59 -13.94
C GLY A 42 19.51 6.86 -14.70
N ARG A 43 19.59 6.80 -16.04
CA ARG A 43 19.88 7.96 -16.90
C ARG A 43 18.80 9.03 -16.85
N PHE A 44 17.59 8.66 -16.44
CA PHE A 44 16.44 9.58 -16.34
C PHE A 44 16.06 9.87 -14.88
N LYS A 45 16.88 9.46 -13.91
CA LYS A 45 16.67 9.71 -12.48
C LYS A 45 17.64 10.76 -11.98
N GLU A 46 17.14 11.98 -11.81
CA GLU A 46 17.89 13.07 -11.21
C GLU A 46 17.50 13.26 -9.74
N ASN A 47 18.35 13.95 -8.96
CA ASN A 47 18.08 14.29 -7.56
C ASN A 47 17.81 13.07 -6.64
N VAL A 48 18.51 11.96 -6.88
CA VAL A 48 18.40 10.73 -6.09
C VAL A 48 18.87 10.96 -4.65
N LYS A 49 18.03 10.59 -3.68
CA LYS A 49 18.30 10.69 -2.24
C LYS A 49 17.90 9.41 -1.51
N GLU A 50 18.64 9.06 -0.46
CA GLU A 50 18.40 7.86 0.36
C GLU A 50 17.50 8.15 1.57
N ASN A 51 16.34 8.77 1.35
CA ASN A 51 15.45 9.24 2.41
C ASN A 51 14.11 8.51 2.46
N VAL A 52 14.05 7.26 1.96
CA VAL A 52 12.85 6.43 2.11
C VAL A 52 12.74 6.00 3.57
N PRO A 53 11.58 6.16 4.22
CA PRO A 53 11.35 5.64 5.57
C PRO A 53 10.98 4.16 5.54
N GLY A 54 11.67 3.36 6.37
CA GLY A 54 11.36 1.95 6.58
C GLY A 54 10.38 1.73 7.74
N LEU A 55 10.91 1.29 8.87
CA LEU A 55 10.16 0.91 10.07
C LEU A 55 9.28 2.06 10.60
N SER A 56 9.72 3.31 10.48
CA SER A 56 8.93 4.48 10.91
C SER A 56 7.61 4.63 10.16
N PHE A 57 7.55 4.20 8.89
CA PHE A 57 6.33 4.22 8.08
C PHE A 57 5.54 2.91 8.23
N ILE A 58 6.17 1.76 8.00
CA ILE A 58 5.43 0.49 7.89
C ILE A 58 4.76 0.06 9.20
N LYS A 59 5.32 0.44 10.36
CA LYS A 59 4.72 0.14 11.68
C LYS A 59 3.42 0.91 11.96
N GLN A 60 3.15 1.97 11.19
CA GLN A 60 1.93 2.75 11.33
C GLN A 60 0.79 2.23 10.45
N LEU A 61 1.08 1.32 9.51
CA LEU A 61 0.10 0.77 8.60
C LEU A 61 -0.83 -0.21 9.33
N ARG A 62 -2.14 -0.11 9.05
CA ARG A 62 -3.16 -0.96 9.64
C ARG A 62 -3.79 -1.86 8.57
N PRO A 63 -3.39 -3.14 8.49
CA PRO A 63 -4.04 -4.11 7.61
C PRO A 63 -5.50 -4.31 8.03
N VAL A 64 -6.40 -4.41 7.06
CA VAL A 64 -7.85 -4.62 7.26
C VAL A 64 -8.42 -5.59 6.24
N THR A 65 -9.58 -6.16 6.54
CA THR A 65 -10.45 -6.83 5.56
C THR A 65 -11.67 -5.96 5.29
N TYR A 66 -12.13 -5.93 4.04
CA TYR A 66 -13.27 -5.10 3.63
C TYR A 66 -13.95 -5.67 2.38
N GLN A 67 -15.14 -5.15 2.10
CA GLN A 67 -15.85 -5.32 0.83
C GLN A 67 -16.11 -3.93 0.24
N LEU A 68 -15.96 -3.78 -1.07
CA LEU A 68 -16.29 -2.54 -1.76
C LEU A 68 -17.80 -2.43 -1.94
N ASN A 69 -18.37 -1.28 -1.58
CA ASN A 69 -19.76 -0.96 -1.92
C ASN A 69 -19.83 -0.49 -3.38
N ARG A 70 -20.21 -1.41 -4.26
CA ARG A 70 -20.24 -1.23 -5.71
C ARG A 70 -21.27 -0.18 -6.14
N GLU A 71 -22.43 -0.15 -5.48
CA GLU A 71 -23.49 0.84 -5.74
C GLU A 71 -23.00 2.27 -5.51
N LYS A 72 -22.40 2.53 -4.34
CA LYS A 72 -21.85 3.85 -4.00
C LYS A 72 -20.76 4.30 -4.97
N ILE A 73 -19.91 3.38 -5.41
CA ILE A 73 -18.86 3.68 -6.41
C ILE A 73 -19.48 4.08 -7.75
N ASN A 74 -20.51 3.36 -8.21
CA ASN A 74 -21.22 3.70 -9.44
C ASN A 74 -21.97 5.03 -9.36
N GLU A 75 -22.60 5.32 -8.23
CA GLU A 75 -23.27 6.61 -7.98
C GLU A 75 -22.27 7.75 -8.09
N MET A 76 -21.13 7.64 -7.38
CA MET A 76 -20.08 8.67 -7.39
C MET A 76 -19.44 8.84 -8.78
N ASN A 77 -19.31 7.77 -9.56
CA ASN A 77 -18.81 7.79 -10.94
C ASN A 77 -19.83 8.26 -11.98
N GLY A 78 -21.07 8.59 -11.60
CA GLY A 78 -22.14 8.93 -12.54
C GLY A 78 -22.53 7.77 -13.47
N VAL A 79 -22.12 6.54 -13.16
CA VAL A 79 -22.53 5.32 -13.87
C VAL A 79 -24.03 5.10 -13.66
N THR A 80 -24.51 5.26 -12.43
CA THR A 80 -25.93 5.07 -12.11
C THR A 80 -26.84 5.93 -12.97
N GLU A 81 -26.56 7.23 -13.09
CA GLU A 81 -27.38 8.15 -13.88
C GLU A 81 -27.28 7.91 -15.39
N ARG A 82 -26.07 7.69 -15.92
CA ARG A 82 -25.89 7.34 -17.34
C ARG A 82 -26.67 6.09 -17.72
N ARG A 83 -26.67 5.07 -16.86
CA ARG A 83 -27.39 3.82 -17.12
C ARG A 83 -28.90 3.95 -16.98
N LYS A 84 -29.42 4.78 -16.06
CA LYS A 84 -30.86 5.09 -15.98
C LYS A 84 -31.38 5.72 -17.27
N GLN A 85 -30.60 6.63 -17.86
CA GLN A 85 -30.93 7.25 -19.14
C GLN A 85 -31.00 6.20 -20.26
N THR A 86 -29.99 5.34 -20.37
CA THR A 86 -29.98 4.24 -21.34
C THR A 86 -31.16 3.27 -21.17
N ALA A 87 -31.53 2.93 -19.92
CA ALA A 87 -32.66 2.05 -19.66
C ALA A 87 -34.00 2.68 -20.05
N ALA A 88 -34.17 3.99 -19.83
CA ALA A 88 -35.35 4.74 -20.27
C ALA A 88 -35.46 4.77 -21.82
N GLU A 89 -34.34 4.86 -22.51
CA GLU A 89 -34.28 4.84 -23.98
C GLU A 89 -34.54 3.44 -24.56
N MET A 90 -34.05 2.37 -23.91
CA MET A 90 -34.14 0.99 -24.40
C MET A 90 -35.37 0.21 -23.88
N GLY A 91 -36.15 0.76 -22.95
CA GLY A 91 -37.34 0.14 -22.38
C GLY A 91 -37.09 -1.11 -21.52
N THR A 92 -35.82 -1.47 -21.31
CA THR A 92 -35.40 -2.61 -20.47
C THR A 92 -34.20 -2.21 -19.63
N MET A 93 -34.06 -2.78 -18.42
CA MET A 93 -32.86 -2.62 -17.60
C MET A 93 -31.79 -3.60 -18.08
N PRO A 94 -30.62 -3.13 -18.54
CA PRO A 94 -29.55 -4.03 -18.94
C PRO A 94 -29.11 -4.97 -17.80
N ALA A 95 -28.90 -6.25 -18.10
CA ALA A 95 -28.53 -7.30 -17.11
C ALA A 95 -27.25 -6.99 -16.30
N PHE A 96 -26.39 -6.07 -16.77
CA PHE A 96 -25.17 -5.65 -16.08
C PHE A 96 -25.41 -4.58 -14.98
N LEU A 97 -26.66 -4.17 -14.76
CA LEU A 97 -27.10 -3.35 -13.61
C LEU A 97 -27.48 -4.21 -12.40
N THR A 98 -27.74 -5.49 -12.61
CA THR A 98 -28.05 -6.45 -11.56
C THR A 98 -26.78 -7.21 -11.22
N GLY A 99 -26.13 -6.79 -10.14
CA GLY A 99 -24.96 -7.47 -9.58
C GLY A 99 -24.90 -7.24 -8.09
N ASP A 100 -24.06 -8.00 -7.39
CA ASP A 100 -23.97 -7.89 -5.95
C ASP A 100 -23.55 -6.48 -5.53
N LYS A 101 -24.27 -5.95 -4.54
CA LYS A 101 -24.00 -4.64 -3.91
C LYS A 101 -22.57 -4.54 -3.37
N TYR A 102 -22.02 -5.66 -2.93
CA TYR A 102 -20.69 -5.76 -2.35
C TYR A 102 -19.76 -6.60 -3.23
N SER A 103 -18.47 -6.26 -3.23
CA SER A 103 -17.45 -7.17 -3.75
C SER A 103 -17.20 -8.33 -2.79
N ASP A 104 -16.43 -9.32 -3.23
CA ASP A 104 -15.85 -10.32 -2.32
C ASP A 104 -15.00 -9.67 -1.23
N ILE A 105 -14.89 -10.36 -0.08
CA ILE A 105 -14.05 -9.93 1.04
C ILE A 105 -12.59 -9.96 0.59
N THR A 106 -11.92 -8.81 0.70
CA THR A 106 -10.53 -8.63 0.31
C THR A 106 -9.72 -8.06 1.47
N THR A 107 -8.43 -8.36 1.54
CA THR A 107 -7.50 -7.78 2.52
C THR A 107 -6.75 -6.60 1.91
N GLY A 108 -6.50 -5.55 2.68
CA GLY A 108 -5.74 -4.40 2.21
C GLY A 108 -5.60 -3.31 3.25
N PHE A 109 -5.53 -2.06 2.77
CA PHE A 109 -5.41 -0.86 3.60
C PHE A 109 -6.45 0.19 3.19
N ILE A 110 -6.79 1.07 4.13
CA ILE A 110 -7.56 2.28 3.84
C ILE A 110 -6.60 3.37 3.40
N ALA A 111 -6.77 3.86 2.17
CA ALA A 111 -5.83 4.78 1.53
C ALA A 111 -5.59 6.08 2.32
N GLN A 112 -6.63 6.62 2.95
CA GLN A 112 -6.54 7.81 3.81
C GLN A 112 -5.71 7.54 5.07
N GLU A 113 -5.80 6.34 5.64
CA GLU A 113 -4.97 5.94 6.78
C GLU A 113 -3.51 5.78 6.36
N VAL A 114 -3.26 5.24 5.17
CA VAL A 114 -1.91 5.16 4.59
C VAL A 114 -1.33 6.56 4.35
N GLU A 115 -2.14 7.49 3.82
CA GLU A 115 -1.71 8.89 3.66
C GLU A 115 -1.34 9.51 5.01
N ALA A 116 -2.18 9.37 6.02
CA ALA A 116 -1.92 9.89 7.35
C ALA A 116 -0.65 9.28 7.98
N ALA A 117 -0.44 7.97 7.80
CA ALA A 117 0.78 7.28 8.24
C ALA A 117 2.03 7.80 7.52
N ALA A 118 1.94 8.02 6.20
CA ALA A 118 3.03 8.59 5.41
C ALA A 118 3.38 10.01 5.89
N GLN A 119 2.38 10.87 6.09
CA GLN A 119 2.58 12.22 6.61
C GLN A 119 3.25 12.22 7.99
N LYS A 120 2.79 11.36 8.91
CA LYS A 120 3.41 11.20 10.24
C LYS A 120 4.86 10.73 10.18
N ALA A 121 5.21 9.93 9.16
CA ALA A 121 6.59 9.51 8.91
C ALA A 121 7.43 10.55 8.16
N GLY A 122 6.90 11.74 7.87
CA GLY A 122 7.56 12.76 7.05
C GLY A 122 7.73 12.32 5.58
N PHE A 123 6.87 11.43 5.10
CA PHE A 123 6.99 10.76 3.82
C PHE A 123 5.91 11.24 2.84
N ASN A 124 6.33 11.70 1.66
CA ASN A 124 5.41 11.86 0.54
C ASN A 124 5.35 10.56 -0.27
N PHE A 125 4.48 9.64 0.15
CA PHE A 125 4.44 8.30 -0.42
C PHE A 125 3.74 8.25 -1.79
N SER A 126 4.47 7.85 -2.84
CA SER A 126 3.98 7.67 -4.21
C SER A 126 2.89 6.60 -4.35
N GLY A 127 2.79 5.69 -3.38
CA GLY A 127 1.79 4.63 -3.38
C GLY A 127 0.36 5.09 -3.13
N VAL A 128 0.15 6.30 -2.60
CA VAL A 128 -1.20 6.88 -2.45
C VAL A 128 -1.56 7.66 -3.70
N ASP A 129 -2.62 7.25 -4.38
CA ASP A 129 -3.25 8.02 -5.45
C ASP A 129 -4.32 8.90 -4.83
N LYS A 130 -4.05 10.21 -4.75
CA LYS A 130 -4.94 11.17 -4.07
C LYS A 130 -5.98 11.71 -5.05
N PRO A 131 -7.22 11.93 -4.60
CA PRO A 131 -8.25 12.52 -5.44
C PRO A 131 -7.84 13.94 -5.86
N LYS A 132 -7.94 14.24 -7.15
CA LYS A 132 -7.67 15.58 -7.69
C LYS A 132 -8.90 16.50 -7.67
N ASN A 133 -10.08 15.94 -7.40
CA ASN A 133 -11.37 16.63 -7.34
C ASN A 133 -12.40 15.79 -6.55
N ASP A 134 -13.57 16.36 -6.29
CA ASP A 134 -14.62 15.74 -5.46
C ASP A 134 -15.23 14.45 -6.03
N LYS A 135 -14.98 14.14 -7.31
CA LYS A 135 -15.46 12.92 -7.97
C LYS A 135 -14.40 11.83 -8.04
N ASP A 136 -13.17 12.15 -7.68
CA ASP A 136 -12.05 11.22 -7.74
C ASP A 136 -11.96 10.41 -6.44
N PHE A 137 -11.38 9.21 -6.53
CA PHE A 137 -11.24 8.34 -5.36
C PHE A 137 -9.80 8.28 -4.92
N TYR A 138 -9.63 7.99 -3.64
CA TYR A 138 -8.36 7.47 -3.18
C TYR A 138 -8.08 6.10 -3.78
N GLY A 139 -6.84 5.91 -4.24
CA GLY A 139 -6.31 4.63 -4.69
C GLY A 139 -5.01 4.26 -3.97
N LEU A 140 -4.66 2.98 -4.00
CA LEU A 140 -3.37 2.48 -3.53
C LEU A 140 -2.65 1.70 -4.63
N ARG A 141 -1.37 2.01 -4.82
CA ARG A 141 -0.45 1.29 -5.70
C ARG A 141 0.37 0.31 -4.85
N TYR A 142 -0.11 -0.92 -4.71
CA TYR A 142 0.51 -1.91 -3.81
C TYR A 142 1.99 -2.20 -4.12
N ALA A 143 2.41 -2.12 -5.38
CA ALA A 143 3.81 -2.30 -5.77
C ALA A 143 4.76 -1.26 -5.14
N GLU A 144 4.27 -0.03 -4.89
CA GLU A 144 5.08 1.05 -4.30
C GLU A 144 5.43 0.76 -2.83
N PHE A 145 4.69 -0.10 -2.14
CA PHE A 145 4.99 -0.47 -0.75
C PHE A 145 6.24 -1.34 -0.62
N VAL A 146 6.70 -1.98 -1.70
CA VAL A 146 7.89 -2.84 -1.67
C VAL A 146 9.13 -2.05 -1.25
N VAL A 147 9.28 -0.80 -1.70
CA VAL A 147 10.46 0.02 -1.41
C VAL A 147 10.59 0.34 0.09
N PRO A 148 9.58 0.90 0.79
CA PRO A 148 9.65 1.09 2.23
C PRO A 148 9.71 -0.23 3.02
N LEU A 149 9.12 -1.33 2.52
CA LEU A 149 9.29 -2.66 3.14
C LEU A 149 10.76 -3.12 3.09
N VAL A 150 11.43 -2.99 1.94
CA VAL A 150 12.86 -3.29 1.80
C VAL A 150 13.69 -2.45 2.77
N LYS A 151 13.40 -1.14 2.84
CA LYS A 151 14.09 -0.26 3.79
C LYS A 151 13.85 -0.68 5.24
N GLY A 152 12.61 -1.02 5.60
CA GLY A 152 12.27 -1.52 6.94
C GLY A 152 13.00 -2.81 7.28
N MET A 153 13.14 -3.74 6.33
CA MET A 153 13.92 -4.97 6.51
C MET A 153 15.41 -4.69 6.71
N GLN A 154 15.99 -3.75 5.96
CA GLN A 154 17.39 -3.34 6.13
C GLN A 154 17.63 -2.73 7.52
N GLU A 155 16.75 -1.83 7.95
CA GLU A 155 16.79 -1.24 9.29
C GLU A 155 16.65 -2.31 10.38
N GLN A 156 15.71 -3.24 10.21
CA GLN A 156 15.50 -4.34 11.14
C GLN A 156 16.73 -5.26 11.22
N GLN A 157 17.37 -5.57 10.08
CA GLN A 157 18.57 -6.39 10.05
C GLN A 157 19.74 -5.73 10.79
N ALA A 158 19.92 -4.41 10.62
CA ALA A 158 20.94 -3.66 11.35
C ALA A 158 20.70 -3.71 12.88
N ILE A 159 19.45 -3.56 13.32
CA ILE A 159 19.08 -3.69 14.74
C ILE A 159 19.41 -5.09 15.27
N ILE A 160 19.10 -6.15 14.50
CA ILE A 160 19.38 -7.53 14.91
C ILE A 160 20.88 -7.78 15.05
N GLU A 161 21.69 -7.26 14.15
CA GLU A 161 23.15 -7.41 14.21
C GLU A 161 23.76 -6.69 15.41
N ASP A 162 23.27 -5.49 15.71
CA ASP A 162 23.68 -4.73 16.89
C ASP A 162 23.30 -5.46 18.19
N GLN A 163 22.06 -5.93 18.29
CA GLN A 163 21.59 -6.73 19.43
C GLN A 163 22.41 -8.01 19.63
N LYS A 164 22.84 -8.67 18.56
CA LYS A 164 23.69 -9.86 18.65
C LYS A 164 25.07 -9.56 19.24
N LYS A 165 25.68 -8.42 18.88
CA LYS A 165 26.97 -7.98 19.44
C LYS A 165 26.84 -7.69 20.93
N GLU A 166 25.80 -6.96 21.33
CA GLU A 166 25.53 -6.66 22.72
C GLU A 166 25.28 -7.94 23.55
N LEU A 167 24.51 -8.90 23.01
CA LEU A 167 24.31 -10.19 23.66
C LEU A 167 25.63 -10.98 23.83
N GLN A 168 26.54 -10.92 22.86
CA GLN A 168 27.86 -11.56 22.98
C GLN A 168 28.70 -10.88 24.07
N PHE A 169 28.71 -9.55 24.11
CA PHE A 169 29.42 -8.79 25.12
C PHE A 169 28.89 -9.07 26.53
N GLN A 170 27.57 -9.11 26.70
CA GLN A 170 26.94 -9.43 27.99
C GLN A 170 27.27 -10.87 28.43
N LYS A 171 27.27 -11.84 27.52
CA LYS A 171 27.69 -13.22 27.83
C LYS A 171 29.11 -13.30 28.35
N GLN A 172 30.05 -12.61 27.70
CA GLN A 172 31.45 -12.57 28.14
C GLN A 172 31.58 -11.97 29.56
N ARG A 173 30.85 -10.88 29.85
CA ARG A 173 30.84 -10.28 31.18
C ARG A 173 30.24 -11.21 32.25
N ILE A 174 29.18 -11.95 31.92
CA ILE A 174 28.59 -12.93 32.83
C ILE A 174 29.62 -14.04 33.13
N ASP A 175 30.28 -14.58 32.11
CA ASP A 175 31.30 -15.62 32.28
C ASP A 175 32.47 -15.15 33.18
N GLU A 176 32.91 -13.90 33.03
CA GLU A 176 33.95 -13.30 33.87
C GLU A 176 33.49 -13.14 35.33
N LEU A 177 32.28 -12.62 35.55
CA LEU A 177 31.72 -12.48 36.89
C LEU A 177 31.53 -13.84 37.57
N GLU A 178 31.11 -14.86 36.85
CA GLU A 178 31.00 -16.22 37.37
C GLU A 178 32.35 -16.79 37.79
N LYS A 179 33.42 -16.52 37.04
CA LYS A 179 34.79 -16.90 37.42
C LYS A 179 35.23 -16.19 38.70
N MET A 180 35.05 -14.87 38.78
CA MET A 180 35.38 -14.09 39.98
C MET A 180 34.62 -14.58 41.21
N MET A 181 33.33 -14.90 41.08
CA MET A 181 32.54 -15.47 42.18
C MET A 181 33.05 -16.83 42.64
N LYS A 182 33.47 -17.70 41.70
CA LYS A 182 34.07 -19.01 42.05
C LYS A 182 35.40 -18.83 42.79
N GLU A 183 36.22 -17.89 42.35
CA GLU A 183 37.50 -17.59 43.02
C GLU A 183 37.30 -17.02 44.43
N MET A 184 36.37 -16.08 44.61
CA MET A 184 36.03 -15.54 45.93
C MET A 184 35.52 -16.62 46.89
N LYS A 185 34.61 -17.50 46.43
CA LYS A 185 34.13 -18.62 47.24
C LYS A 185 35.25 -19.58 47.65
N ARG A 186 36.21 -19.85 46.75
CA ARG A 186 37.36 -20.70 47.05
C ARG A 186 38.29 -20.09 48.09
N ASN A 187 38.47 -18.77 48.07
CA ASN A 187 39.35 -18.06 48.99
C ASN A 187 38.71 -17.84 50.38
N GLY A 188 37.39 -17.75 50.48
CA GLY A 188 36.67 -17.60 51.77
C GLY A 188 36.43 -18.90 52.54
N SER A 189 36.77 -20.07 51.98
CA SER A 189 36.66 -21.39 52.63
C SER A 189 37.99 -21.91 53.20
N ARG A 190 39.02 -21.05 53.29
CA ARG A 190 40.28 -21.28 54.02
C ARG A 190 40.31 -20.40 55.26
#